data_AF-A0A967AK13-F1
#
_entry.id   AF-A0A967AK13-F1
#
_cell.length_a   1.000
_cell.length_b   1.000
_cell.length_c   1.000
_cell.angle_alpha   90.00
_cell.angle_beta   90.00
_cell.angle_gamma   90.00
#
_symmetry.space_group_name_H-M   'P 1'
#
loop_
_entity.id
_entity.type
_entity.pdbx_description
1 polymer ?
#
loop_
_entity_poly.entity_id
_entity_poly.type
_entity_poly.pdbx_seq_one_letter_code
_entity_poly.pdbx_strand_id
1 'polypeptide(L)' 'MFLFSGDLKTAKKAQDCPNVKPHFELANALTKGIDQAFRDKDIRWIEEDTLITCDEDFLLEY' A
#
# COMPACT_ATOMS: atom_id res chain seq x y z
N MET A 1 6.05 -4.63 -5.41
CA MET A 1 6.18 -3.15 -5.31
C MET A 1 4.80 -2.56 -5.60
N PHE A 2 4.21 -1.82 -4.65
CA PHE A 2 2.92 -1.16 -4.86
C PHE A 2 3.14 0.31 -5.20
N LEU A 3 2.58 0.76 -6.32
CA LEU A 3 2.64 2.17 -6.74
C LEU A 3 1.30 2.82 -6.45
N PHE A 4 1.29 3.71 -5.45
CA PHE A 4 0.16 4.57 -5.16
C PHE A 4 0.39 5.90 -5.86
N SER A 5 -0.52 6.29 -6.75
CA SER A 5 -0.46 7.55 -7.51
C SER A 5 -0.12 8.74 -6.60
N GLY A 6 0.58 9.73 -7.15
CA GLY A 6 1.00 10.91 -6.41
C GLY A 6 0.61 12.22 -7.10
N ASP A 7 1.05 13.32 -6.49
CA ASP A 7 0.82 14.69 -6.99
C ASP A 7 2.16 15.46 -7.03
N LEU A 8 2.13 16.74 -7.44
CA LEU A 8 3.30 17.60 -7.59
C LEU A 8 4.00 17.82 -6.25
N LYS A 9 5.25 17.36 -6.18
CA LYS A 9 6.14 17.56 -5.05
C LYS A 9 6.67 19.01 -5.01
N THR A 10 6.34 19.74 -3.95
CA THR A 10 6.71 21.16 -3.78
C THR A 10 7.78 21.41 -2.71
N ALA A 11 8.15 20.38 -1.94
CA ALA A 11 9.15 20.44 -0.88
C ALA A 11 10.11 19.24 -0.95
N LYS A 12 11.23 19.29 -0.20
CA LYS A 12 12.26 18.25 -0.22
C LYS A 12 11.71 16.88 0.23
N LYS A 13 10.87 16.84 1.26
CA LYS A 13 10.20 15.62 1.74
C LYS A 13 8.75 15.59 1.27
N ALA A 14 8.28 14.40 0.90
CA ALA A 14 6.91 14.20 0.41
C ALA A 14 5.85 14.55 1.48
N GLN A 15 6.10 14.16 2.74
CA GLN A 15 5.26 14.48 3.89
C GLN A 15 5.12 15.97 4.22
N ASP A 16 6.04 16.81 3.71
CA ASP A 16 6.00 18.26 3.90
C ASP A 16 5.29 18.97 2.73
N CYS A 17 4.88 18.24 1.68
CA CYS A 17 4.18 18.80 0.53
C CYS A 17 2.67 18.73 0.74
N PRO A 18 1.91 19.83 0.75
CA PRO A 18 0.45 19.80 0.95
C PRO A 18 -0.28 18.90 -0.05
N ASN A 19 0.17 18.90 -1.31
CA ASN A 19 -0.44 18.12 -2.39
C ASN A 19 -0.10 16.63 -2.31
N VAL A 20 1.08 16.26 -1.81
CA VAL A 20 1.55 14.86 -1.78
C VAL A 20 1.25 14.21 -0.43
N LYS A 21 1.17 14.99 0.65
CA LYS A 21 0.99 14.48 2.00
C LYS A 21 -0.22 13.55 2.14
N PRO A 22 -1.43 13.86 1.63
CA PRO A 22 -2.57 12.93 1.72
C PRO A 22 -2.31 11.61 1.01
N HIS A 23 -1.69 11.64 -0.18
CA HIS A 23 -1.32 10.43 -0.91
C HIS A 23 -0.26 9.61 -0.16
N PHE A 24 0.72 10.28 0.44
CA PHE A 24 1.77 9.64 1.24
C PHE A 24 1.21 8.97 2.50
N GLU A 25 0.32 9.64 3.21
CA GLU A 25 -0.34 9.10 4.40
C GLU A 25 -1.19 7.88 4.05
N LEU A 26 -2.01 7.97 3.00
CA LEU A 26 -2.83 6.86 2.50
C LEU A 26 -1.97 5.67 2.05
N ALA A 27 -0.92 5.92 1.26
CA ALA A 27 -0.01 4.87 0.80
C ALA A 27 0.66 4.14 1.96
N ASN A 28 1.05 4.87 3.02
CA ASN A 28 1.64 4.26 4.21
C ASN A 28 0.63 3.43 5.00
N ALA A 29 -0.61 3.89 5.14
CA ALA A 29 -1.68 3.14 5.80
C ALA A 29 -1.94 1.82 5.06
N LEU A 30 -2.19 1.89 3.74
CA LEU A 30 -2.41 0.73 2.88
C LEU A 30 -1.24 -0.25 2.91
N THR A 31 0.00 0.24 2.82
CA THR A 31 1.19 -0.63 2.85
C THR A 31 1.32 -1.37 4.18
N LYS A 32 0.97 -0.73 5.31
CA LYS A 32 0.95 -1.41 6.61
C LYS A 32 -0.13 -2.50 6.67
N GLY A 33 -1.33 -2.20 6.18
CA GLY A 33 -2.41 -3.19 6.10
C GLY A 33 -2.00 -4.39 5.24
N ILE A 34 -1.39 -4.15 4.08
CA ILE A 34 -0.92 -5.21 3.17
C ILE A 34 0.19 -6.03 3.83
N ASP A 35 1.18 -5.40 4.46
CA ASP A 35 2.26 -6.09 5.17
C ASP A 35 1.71 -6.97 6.30
N GLN A 36 0.72 -6.47 7.04
CA GLN A 36 0.05 -7.23 8.09
C GLN A 36 -0.70 -8.43 7.52
N ALA A 37 -1.49 -8.25 6.46
CA ALA A 37 -2.20 -9.34 5.79
C ALA A 37 -1.25 -10.44 5.26
N PHE A 38 -0.06 -10.06 4.78
CA PHE A 38 0.97 -11.05 4.41
C PHE A 38 1.51 -11.82 5.63
N ARG A 39 1.71 -11.15 6.77
CA ARG A 39 2.19 -11.78 8.01
C ARG A 39 1.17 -12.74 8.59
N ASP A 40 -0.10 -12.35 8.57
CA ASP A 40 -1.23 -13.13 9.07
C ASP A 40 -1.62 -14.27 8.11
N LYS A 41 -1.05 -14.24 6.89
CA LYS A 41 -1.27 -15.20 5.80
C LYS A 41 -2.67 -15.14 5.18
N ASP A 42 -3.38 -14.03 5.38
CA ASP A 42 -4.65 -13.73 4.69
C ASP A 42 -4.43 -13.53 3.19
N ILE A 43 -3.27 -13.00 2.82
CA ILE A 43 -2.82 -12.88 1.44
C ILE A 43 -1.45 -13.55 1.26
N ARG A 44 -1.19 -14.10 0.08
CA ARG A 44 0.07 -14.77 -0.25
C ARG A 44 0.42 -14.63 -1.73
N TRP A 45 1.71 -14.65 -2.04
CA TRP A 45 2.17 -14.74 -3.42
C TRP A 45 1.81 -16.11 -4.00
N ILE A 46 1.48 -16.15 -5.29
CA ILE A 46 1.50 -17.40 -6.05
C ILE A 46 2.96 -17.83 -6.32
N GLU A 47 3.19 -19.08 -6.70
CA GLU A 47 4.54 -19.67 -6.79
C GLU A 47 5.51 -18.87 -7.68
N GLU A 48 5.00 -18.16 -8.68
CA GLU A 48 5.81 -17.34 -9.59
C GLU A 48 6.05 -15.90 -9.09
N ASP A 49 5.58 -15.52 -7.89
CA ASP A 49 5.64 -14.16 -7.33
C ASP A 49 5.06 -13.07 -8.25
N THR A 50 4.18 -13.45 -9.18
CA THR A 50 3.57 -12.54 -10.17
C THR A 50 2.24 -11.95 -9.72
N LEU A 51 1.51 -12.67 -8.87
CA LEU A 51 0.18 -12.31 -8.39
C LEU A 51 0.02 -12.64 -6.91
N ILE A 52 -0.90 -11.92 -6.26
CA ILE A 52 -1.31 -12.17 -4.88
C ILE A 52 -2.64 -12.91 -4.92
N THR A 53 -2.74 -14.00 -4.17
CA THR A 53 -3.99 -14.73 -3.94
C THR A 53 -4.49 -14.46 -2.52
N CYS A 54 -5.81 -14.33 -2.40
CA CYS A 54 -6.57 -14.08 -1.18
C CYS A 54 -7.99 -14.64 -1.39
N ASP A 55 -8.76 -14.79 -0.31
CA ASP A 55 -10.15 -15.22 -0.40
C ASP A 55 -11.02 -14.16 -1.10
N GLU A 56 -12.08 -14.59 -1.77
CA GLU A 56 -12.97 -13.67 -2.53
C GLU A 56 -13.63 -12.61 -1.64
N ASP A 57 -13.87 -12.96 -0.37
CA ASP A 57 -14.47 -12.07 0.63
C ASP A 57 -13.42 -11.25 1.42
N PHE A 58 -12.14 -11.32 1.06
CA PHE A 58 -11.07 -10.61 1.76
C PHE A 58 -11.24 -9.08 1.62
N LEU A 59 -11.22 -8.39 2.76
CA LEU A 59 -11.22 -6.94 2.85
C LEU A 59 -9.94 -6.47 3.53
N LEU A 60 -9.25 -5.53 2.90
CA LEU A 60 -8.05 -4.92 3.46
C LEU A 60 -8.42 -3.86 4.50
N GLU A 61 -8.02 -4.08 5.76
CA GLU A 61 -8.12 -3.07 6.82
C GLU A 61 -6.86 -2.18 6.85
N TYR A 62 -7.01 -0.85 6.84
CA TYR A 62 -5.89 0.11 6.80
C TYR A 62 -6.20 1.48 7.43
#